data_AF-D3B8X0-F1
#
_entry.id   AF-D3B8X0-F1
#
_cell.length_a   1.000
_cell.length_b   1.000
_cell.length_c   1.000
_cell.angle_alpha   90.00
_cell.angle_beta   90.00
_cell.angle_gamma   90.00
#
_symmetry.space_group_name_H-M   'P 1'
#
loop_
_entity.id
_entity.type
_entity.pdbx_description
1 polymer ?
#
loop_
_entity_poly.entity_id
_entity_poly.type
_entity_poly.pdbx_seq_one_letter_code
_entity_poly.pdbx_strand_id
1 'polypeptide(L)'
;MNKFNTSTILFKNLSQALSKRTFSTNIPKDVENRVYELRTYSISLENFANFISLTQEHMHMRAKHSKLCGYWMSELGGINEVVHLWEYSSLDHRAQVRSNLRFDKDWNEKYMAKMKPMVLKQENIVLKEFPWGKLSLPENLDSKKVWELRTYQIKAGQVPKWEDLISNGIEARKQYSSPSGLFYSEIGKLNTVVSLWSYDNFEDRTKARRAALADPKWSGAVQSSYEITEKQENKTLIPVIFPTK
;
A
#
# COMPACT_ATOMS: atom_id res chain seq x y z
N MET A 1 -1.94 27.09 39.25
CA MET A 1 -1.49 27.15 37.83
C MET A 1 -1.73 25.80 37.19
N ASN A 2 -2.87 25.63 36.52
CA ASN A 2 -3.23 24.41 35.78
C ASN A 2 -2.65 24.47 34.37
N LYS A 3 -1.71 23.58 34.03
CA LYS A 3 -1.33 23.33 32.64
C LYS A 3 -2.20 22.20 32.09
N PHE A 4 -3.25 22.58 31.37
CA PHE A 4 -4.08 21.64 30.61
C PHE A 4 -3.27 21.10 29.43
N ASN A 5 -3.12 19.77 29.40
CA ASN A 5 -2.46 19.01 28.34
C ASN A 5 -3.43 18.85 27.16
N THR A 6 -3.54 19.88 26.33
CA THR A 6 -4.48 19.97 25.20
C THR A 6 -4.17 19.00 24.06
N SER A 7 -2.97 18.42 24.00
CA SER A 7 -2.56 17.49 22.94
C SER A 7 -3.19 16.10 23.08
N THR A 8 -3.52 15.64 24.28
CA THR A 8 -4.07 14.28 24.50
C THR A 8 -5.58 14.20 24.25
N ILE A 9 -6.29 15.33 24.36
CA ILE A 9 -7.76 15.39 24.22
C ILE A 9 -8.18 15.46 22.74
N LEU A 10 -7.37 16.10 21.89
CA LEU A 10 -7.62 16.19 20.44
C LEU A 10 -7.51 14.84 19.71
N PHE A 11 -6.62 13.93 20.15
CA PHE A 11 -6.46 12.62 19.51
C PHE A 11 -7.53 11.59 19.92
N LYS A 12 -8.06 11.65 21.16
CA LYS A 12 -9.16 10.77 21.59
C LYS A 12 -10.48 11.04 20.85
N ASN A 13 -10.71 12.28 20.42
CA ASN A 13 -11.93 12.65 19.71
C ASN A 13 -11.88 12.29 18.21
N LEU A 14 -10.70 12.18 17.61
CA LEU A 14 -10.54 11.72 16.23
C LEU A 14 -10.89 10.24 16.07
N SER A 15 -10.53 9.38 17.04
CA SER A 15 -10.85 7.94 16.95
C SER A 15 -12.35 7.66 17.07
N GLN A 16 -13.10 8.45 17.85
CA GLN A 16 -14.55 8.32 17.98
C GLN A 16 -15.33 8.92 16.80
N ALA A 17 -14.81 9.98 16.16
CA ALA A 17 -15.44 10.56 14.97
C ALA A 17 -15.30 9.69 13.71
N LEU A 18 -14.23 8.89 13.62
CA LEU A 18 -13.98 7.97 12.50
C LEU A 18 -14.79 6.65 12.58
N SER A 19 -15.42 6.37 13.72
CA SER A 19 -16.21 5.15 13.98
C SER A 19 -17.62 5.17 13.34
N LYS A 20 -18.10 6.31 12.82
CA LYS A 20 -19.44 6.42 12.21
C LYS A 20 -19.49 6.05 10.71
N ARG A 21 -18.55 5.27 10.20
CA ARG A 21 -18.73 4.58 8.91
C ARG A 21 -19.33 3.22 9.20
N THR A 22 -20.64 3.09 9.03
CA THR A 22 -21.39 1.84 9.20
C THR A 22 -21.00 0.84 8.10
N PHE A 23 -19.82 0.25 8.21
CA PHE A 23 -19.53 -1.05 7.62
C PHE A 23 -20.03 -2.09 8.63
N SER A 24 -21.29 -2.50 8.49
CA SER A 24 -21.87 -3.52 9.37
C SER A 24 -21.24 -4.87 9.07
N THR A 25 -20.24 -5.25 9.86
CA THR A 25 -19.76 -6.64 9.99
C THR A 25 -19.14 -6.80 11.39
N ASN A 26 -19.41 -7.94 12.05
CA ASN A 26 -18.76 -8.34 13.30
C ASN A 26 -17.27 -8.68 13.03
N ILE A 27 -16.46 -7.66 12.77
CA ILE A 27 -15.02 -7.82 12.57
C ILE A 27 -14.33 -7.74 13.94
N PRO A 28 -13.42 -8.67 14.26
CA PRO A 28 -12.60 -8.57 15.46
C PRO A 28 -11.88 -7.21 15.54
N LYS A 29 -11.87 -6.56 16.72
CA LYS A 29 -11.34 -5.20 16.90
C LYS A 29 -9.86 -5.05 16.50
N ASP A 30 -9.09 -6.12 16.59
CA ASP A 30 -7.69 -6.18 16.14
C ASP A 30 -7.57 -6.06 14.61
N VAL A 31 -8.53 -6.62 13.87
CA VAL A 31 -8.62 -6.50 12.41
C VAL A 31 -9.19 -5.13 12.00
N GLU A 32 -10.14 -4.58 12.78
CA GLU A 32 -10.71 -3.24 12.55
C GLU A 32 -9.66 -2.12 12.67
N ASN A 33 -8.71 -2.28 13.60
CA ASN A 33 -7.67 -1.30 13.85
C ASN A 33 -6.43 -1.44 12.96
N ARG A 34 -6.30 -2.54 12.21
CA ARG A 34 -5.16 -2.81 11.35
C ARG A 34 -5.03 -1.74 10.27
N VAL A 35 -3.81 -1.25 10.08
CA VAL A 35 -3.48 -0.25 9.06
C VAL A 35 -2.25 -0.67 8.27
N TYR A 36 -2.20 -0.22 7.03
CA TYR A 36 -1.09 -0.44 6.13
C TYR A 36 -0.42 0.89 5.82
N GLU A 37 0.88 0.89 5.59
CA GLU A 37 1.59 2.06 5.08
C GLU A 37 2.26 1.71 3.77
N LEU A 38 1.72 2.28 2.70
CA LEU A 38 2.36 2.25 1.38
C LEU A 38 3.29 3.44 1.29
N ARG A 39 4.53 3.20 0.88
CA ARG A 39 5.51 4.26 0.67
C ARG A 39 6.14 4.09 -0.71
N THR A 40 6.39 5.22 -1.35
CA THR A 40 7.05 5.31 -2.65
C THR A 40 8.21 6.27 -2.53
N TYR A 41 9.43 5.81 -2.83
CA TYR A 41 10.61 6.66 -2.85
C TYR A 41 11.16 6.77 -4.26
N SER A 42 11.42 7.98 -4.70
CA SER A 42 12.18 8.25 -5.92
C SER A 42 13.66 8.39 -5.55
N ILE A 43 14.51 7.61 -6.19
CA ILE A 43 15.95 7.53 -5.93
C ILE A 43 16.68 8.17 -7.11
N SER A 44 17.85 8.77 -6.87
CA SER A 44 18.66 9.30 -7.96
C SER A 44 19.14 8.17 -8.88
N LEU A 45 19.24 8.47 -10.17
CA LEU A 45 19.58 7.50 -11.20
C LEU A 45 20.95 6.85 -10.90
N GLU A 46 21.96 7.65 -10.55
CA GLU A 46 23.31 7.13 -10.29
C GLU A 46 23.39 6.25 -9.03
N ASN A 47 22.44 6.37 -8.10
CA ASN A 47 22.45 5.63 -6.84
C ASN A 47 21.45 4.47 -6.78
N PHE A 48 20.61 4.24 -7.80
CA PHE A 48 19.52 3.26 -7.71
C PHE A 48 20.01 1.85 -7.34
N ALA A 49 21.03 1.32 -8.04
CA ALA A 49 21.59 0.00 -7.77
C ALA A 49 22.23 -0.09 -6.36
N ASN A 50 22.95 0.95 -5.94
CA ASN A 50 23.56 1.04 -4.62
C ASN A 50 22.50 1.07 -3.52
N PHE A 51 21.41 1.81 -3.73
CA PHE A 51 20.28 1.89 -2.82
C PHE A 51 19.58 0.54 -2.66
N ILE A 52 19.36 -0.20 -3.75
CA ILE A 52 18.78 -1.55 -3.71
C ILE A 52 19.69 -2.51 -2.93
N SER A 53 20.98 -2.53 -3.24
CA SER A 53 21.96 -3.41 -2.58
C SER A 53 22.03 -3.14 -1.07
N LEU A 54 22.16 -1.86 -0.69
CA LEU A 54 22.13 -1.40 0.70
C LEU A 54 20.83 -1.80 1.41
N THR A 55 19.71 -1.69 0.71
CA THR A 55 18.39 -2.08 1.23
C THR A 55 18.31 -3.59 1.45
N GLN A 56 18.75 -4.40 0.50
CA GLN A 56 18.77 -5.86 0.66
C GLN A 56 19.62 -6.30 1.84
N GLU A 57 20.78 -5.67 2.04
CA GLU A 57 21.69 -6.00 3.13
C GLU A 57 21.10 -5.68 4.51
N HIS A 58 20.35 -4.59 4.64
CA HIS A 58 20.02 -3.99 5.93
C HIS A 58 18.54 -3.93 6.29
N MET A 59 17.61 -4.20 5.36
CA MET A 59 16.17 -4.12 5.62
C MET A 59 15.69 -5.05 6.75
N HIS A 60 16.37 -6.18 6.94
CA HIS A 60 16.11 -7.10 8.05
C HIS A 60 16.14 -6.41 9.43
N MET A 61 16.91 -5.33 9.61
CA MET A 61 16.92 -4.55 10.85
C MET A 61 15.57 -3.86 11.10
N ARG A 62 14.97 -3.27 10.07
CA ARG A 62 13.63 -2.67 10.17
C ARG A 62 12.54 -3.73 10.26
N ALA A 63 12.68 -4.85 9.58
CA ALA A 63 11.73 -5.96 9.62
C ALA A 63 11.54 -6.55 11.03
N LYS A 64 12.53 -6.38 11.94
CA LYS A 64 12.38 -6.72 13.36
C LYS A 64 11.34 -5.87 14.09
N HIS A 65 11.08 -4.64 13.63
CA HIS A 65 10.17 -3.71 14.29
C HIS A 65 8.76 -3.75 13.68
N SER A 66 8.64 -4.07 12.39
CA SER A 66 7.35 -4.09 11.68
C SER A 66 7.34 -5.10 10.55
N LYS A 67 6.18 -5.69 10.28
CA LYS A 67 5.98 -6.64 9.19
C LYS A 67 6.07 -5.94 7.83
N LEU A 68 7.07 -6.34 7.04
CA LEU A 68 7.18 -5.96 5.63
C LEU A 68 6.28 -6.90 4.82
N CYS A 69 5.23 -6.37 4.21
CA CYS A 69 4.36 -7.15 3.33
C CYS A 69 5.00 -7.39 1.97
N GLY A 70 5.68 -6.37 1.45
CA GLY A 70 6.40 -6.49 0.20
C GLY A 70 7.18 -5.23 -0.13
N TYR A 71 8.19 -5.42 -0.98
CA TYR A 71 9.09 -4.39 -1.45
C TYR A 71 9.33 -4.63 -2.93
N TRP A 72 9.18 -3.57 -3.73
CA TRP A 72 9.27 -3.65 -5.17
C TRP A 72 10.09 -2.49 -5.72
N MET A 73 10.75 -2.73 -6.84
CA MET A 73 11.20 -1.69 -7.75
C MET A 73 10.14 -1.48 -8.83
N SER A 74 9.96 -0.23 -9.27
CA SER A 74 9.06 0.08 -10.37
C SER A 74 9.78 -0.07 -11.70
N GLU A 75 9.26 -0.94 -12.55
CA GLU A 75 9.73 -1.16 -13.92
C GLU A 75 9.14 -0.14 -14.89
N LEU A 76 7.82 0.08 -14.81
CA LEU A 76 7.09 0.99 -15.69
C LEU A 76 6.15 1.88 -14.87
N GLY A 77 6.05 3.16 -15.25
CA GLY A 77 5.17 4.14 -14.57
C GLY A 77 5.79 4.80 -13.33
N GLY A 78 7.11 4.69 -13.16
CA GLY A 78 7.87 5.27 -12.04
C GLY A 78 9.32 4.81 -12.05
N ILE A 79 10.09 5.18 -13.07
CA ILE A 79 11.48 4.72 -13.21
C ILE A 79 12.31 5.24 -12.02
N ASN A 80 13.21 4.41 -11.51
CA ASN A 80 14.02 4.66 -10.31
C ASN A 80 13.22 4.88 -9.03
N GLU A 81 12.04 4.28 -8.95
CA GLU A 81 11.24 4.28 -7.73
C GLU A 81 11.20 2.91 -7.07
N VAL A 82 11.16 2.93 -5.73
CA VAL A 82 10.84 1.77 -4.92
C VAL A 82 9.51 1.97 -4.24
N VAL A 83 8.73 0.90 -4.17
CA VAL A 83 7.43 0.86 -3.50
C VAL A 83 7.51 -0.20 -2.41
N HIS A 84 7.04 0.11 -1.22
CA HIS A 84 7.01 -0.90 -0.15
C HIS A 84 5.82 -0.72 0.79
N LEU A 85 5.25 -1.85 1.18
CA LEU A 85 4.03 -1.95 1.97
C LEU A 85 4.35 -2.54 3.34
N TRP A 86 3.96 -1.84 4.40
CA TRP A 86 4.15 -2.25 5.79
C TRP A 86 2.81 -2.46 6.47
N GLU A 87 2.70 -3.47 7.33
CA GLU A 87 1.52 -3.75 8.14
C GLU A 87 1.75 -3.36 9.60
N TYR A 88 0.74 -2.73 10.20
CA TYR A 88 0.70 -2.42 11.62
C TYR A 88 -0.68 -2.79 12.18
N SER A 89 -0.70 -3.35 13.39
CA SER A 89 -1.95 -3.66 14.10
C SER A 89 -2.78 -2.43 14.49
N SER A 90 -2.17 -1.24 14.57
CA SER A 90 -2.86 0.03 14.81
C SER A 90 -1.98 1.24 14.45
N LEU A 91 -2.57 2.44 14.42
CA LEU A 91 -1.82 3.69 14.30
C LEU A 91 -0.85 3.93 15.47
N ASP A 92 -1.21 3.50 16.68
CA ASP A 92 -0.34 3.60 17.86
C ASP A 92 0.85 2.65 17.75
N HIS A 93 0.61 1.41 17.29
CA HIS A 93 1.70 0.48 17.00
C HIS A 93 2.65 1.07 15.94
N ARG A 94 2.11 1.66 14.87
CA ARG A 94 2.94 2.37 13.89
C ARG A 94 3.76 3.49 14.54
N ALA A 95 3.17 4.32 15.40
CA ALA A 95 3.88 5.39 16.08
C ALA A 95 5.01 4.84 16.97
N GLN A 96 4.77 3.76 17.71
CA GLN A 96 5.79 3.08 18.52
C GLN A 96 6.95 2.55 17.67
N VAL A 97 6.66 1.87 16.54
CA VAL A 97 7.70 1.41 15.61
C VAL A 97 8.56 2.55 15.11
N ARG A 98 7.94 3.67 14.73
CA ARG A 98 8.66 4.87 14.27
C ARG A 98 9.53 5.47 15.38
N SER A 99 9.07 5.45 16.63
CA SER A 99 9.85 5.87 17.79
C SER A 99 11.06 4.95 18.00
N ASN A 100 10.87 3.63 17.99
CA ASN A 100 11.95 2.66 18.15
C ASN A 100 13.04 2.81 17.08
N LEU A 101 12.64 2.90 15.81
CA LEU A 101 13.58 3.10 14.69
C LEU A 101 14.36 4.41 14.78
N ARG A 102 13.81 5.44 15.44
CA ARG A 102 14.52 6.73 15.64
C ARG A 102 15.73 6.56 16.55
N PHE A 103 15.67 5.63 17.50
CA PHE A 103 16.73 5.39 18.49
C PHE A 103 17.55 4.13 18.22
N ASP A 104 17.21 3.36 17.19
CA ASP A 104 17.99 2.20 16.74
C ASP A 104 19.30 2.66 16.08
N LYS A 105 20.41 2.56 16.81
CA LYS A 105 21.73 3.02 16.37
C LYS A 105 22.18 2.31 15.09
N ASP A 106 22.05 0.98 15.07
CA ASP A 106 22.48 0.14 13.94
C ASP A 106 21.70 0.47 12.67
N TRP A 107 20.38 0.59 12.77
CA TRP A 107 19.54 1.02 11.65
C TRP A 107 19.95 2.40 11.13
N ASN A 108 20.21 3.35 12.03
CA ASN A 108 20.53 4.71 11.64
C ASN A 108 21.92 4.83 10.99
N GLU A 109 22.94 4.21 11.57
CA GLU A 109 24.32 4.29 11.10
C GLU A 109 24.58 3.43 9.85
N LYS A 110 24.08 2.19 9.84
CA LYS A 110 24.36 1.24 8.75
C LYS A 110 23.49 1.50 7.53
N TYR A 111 22.23 1.90 7.72
CA TYR A 111 21.27 2.09 6.62
C TYR A 111 20.87 3.56 6.39
N MET A 112 20.25 4.22 7.37
CA MET A 112 19.61 5.53 7.14
C MET A 112 20.59 6.61 6.72
N ALA A 113 21.78 6.67 7.34
CA ALA A 113 22.80 7.67 7.00
C ALA A 113 23.26 7.55 5.54
N LYS A 114 23.40 6.32 5.03
CA LYS A 114 23.85 6.04 3.67
C LYS A 114 22.75 6.18 2.63
N MET A 115 21.52 5.76 2.93
CA MET A 115 20.41 5.85 1.98
C MET A 115 19.91 7.29 1.78
N LYS A 116 19.94 8.14 2.82
CA LYS A 116 19.43 9.53 2.80
C LYS A 116 19.89 10.36 1.60
N PRO A 117 21.20 10.45 1.29
CA PRO A 117 21.66 11.23 0.15
C PRO A 117 21.21 10.68 -1.22
N MET A 118 20.78 9.41 -1.29
CA MET A 118 20.35 8.77 -2.55
C MET A 118 18.88 9.06 -2.89
N VAL A 119 18.08 9.49 -1.91
CA VAL A 119 16.62 9.64 -2.06
C VAL A 119 16.26 11.07 -2.44
N LEU A 120 15.58 11.23 -3.58
CA LEU A 120 15.13 12.53 -4.09
C LEU A 120 13.76 12.92 -3.53
N LYS A 121 12.85 11.94 -3.39
CA LYS A 121 11.47 12.17 -2.95
C LYS A 121 10.98 10.99 -2.13
N GLN A 122 10.18 11.28 -1.10
CA GLN A 122 9.48 10.26 -0.33
C GLN A 122 8.00 10.61 -0.21
N GLU A 123 7.14 9.67 -0.53
CA GLU A 123 5.70 9.76 -0.30
C GLU A 123 5.25 8.56 0.52
N ASN A 124 4.27 8.79 1.39
CA ASN A 124 3.62 7.72 2.12
C ASN A 124 2.14 8.00 2.31
N ILE A 125 1.38 6.93 2.42
CA ILE A 125 -0.05 6.96 2.67
C ILE A 125 -0.40 5.84 3.64
N VAL A 126 -1.21 6.16 4.64
CA VAL A 126 -1.77 5.15 5.54
C VAL A 126 -3.10 4.70 4.96
N LEU A 127 -3.26 3.39 4.92
CA LEU A 127 -4.30 2.69 4.19
C LEU A 127 -5.06 1.76 5.13
N LYS A 128 -6.34 1.56 4.84
CA LYS A 128 -7.17 0.47 5.35
C LYS A 128 -7.59 -0.43 4.21
N GLU A 129 -7.84 -1.70 4.51
CA GLU A 129 -8.33 -2.65 3.52
C GLU A 129 -9.83 -2.52 3.31
N PHE A 130 -10.30 -2.82 2.11
CA PHE A 130 -11.70 -3.14 1.90
C PHE A 130 -12.03 -4.53 2.46
N PRO A 131 -13.22 -4.75 3.07
CA PRO A 131 -13.56 -6.04 3.69
C PRO A 131 -13.45 -7.27 2.77
N TRP A 132 -13.78 -7.10 1.49
CA TRP A 132 -13.72 -8.14 0.44
C TRP A 132 -12.40 -8.18 -0.34
N GLY A 133 -11.48 -7.28 -0.01
CA GLY A 133 -10.22 -7.05 -0.72
C GLY A 133 -8.99 -7.20 0.17
N LYS A 134 -9.06 -8.06 1.19
CA LYS A 134 -7.98 -8.30 2.15
C LYS A 134 -6.67 -8.67 1.45
N LEU A 135 -5.56 -8.22 2.02
CA LEU A 135 -4.24 -8.54 1.57
C LEU A 135 -3.99 -10.05 1.68
N SER A 136 -3.65 -10.66 0.55
CA SER A 136 -3.26 -12.05 0.40
C SER A 136 -1.99 -12.11 -0.43
N LEU A 137 -0.88 -12.42 0.23
CA LEU A 137 0.45 -12.55 -0.37
C LEU A 137 1.02 -13.94 -0.08
N PRO A 138 1.85 -14.49 -0.98
CA PRO A 138 2.65 -15.66 -0.64
C PRO A 138 3.63 -15.32 0.48
N GLU A 139 4.10 -16.33 1.22
CA GLU A 139 5.08 -16.15 2.29
C GLU A 139 6.35 -15.45 1.81
N ASN A 140 6.81 -15.84 0.61
CA ASN A 140 7.93 -15.21 -0.08
C ASN A 140 7.46 -14.71 -1.45
N LEU A 141 7.84 -13.48 -1.81
CA LEU A 141 7.64 -12.98 -3.16
C LEU A 141 8.59 -13.68 -4.13
N ASP A 142 8.16 -13.84 -5.39
CA ASP A 142 8.94 -14.45 -6.46
C ASP A 142 9.46 -13.34 -7.40
N SER A 143 10.77 -13.27 -7.61
CA SER A 143 11.40 -12.29 -8.50
C SER A 143 11.01 -12.44 -9.97
N LYS A 144 10.48 -13.60 -10.36
CA LYS A 144 9.99 -13.85 -11.73
C LYS A 144 8.59 -13.28 -11.96
N LYS A 145 7.82 -13.04 -10.89
CA LYS A 145 6.46 -12.50 -10.99
C LYS A 145 6.48 -11.00 -11.23
N VAL A 146 5.44 -10.55 -11.94
CA VAL A 146 5.19 -9.15 -12.22
C VAL A 146 4.03 -8.67 -11.38
N TRP A 147 4.18 -7.50 -10.74
CA TRP A 147 3.18 -6.91 -9.90
C TRP A 147 2.62 -5.64 -10.54
N GLU A 148 1.34 -5.36 -10.30
CA GLU A 148 0.69 -4.14 -10.77
C GLU A 148 0.11 -3.39 -9.58
N LEU A 149 0.55 -2.15 -9.39
CA LEU A 149 0.00 -1.23 -8.41
C LEU A 149 -0.81 -0.16 -9.15
N ARG A 150 -2.11 -0.09 -8.86
CA ARG A 150 -2.99 0.94 -9.41
C ARG A 150 -3.47 1.85 -8.30
N THR A 151 -3.40 3.14 -8.56
CA THR A 151 -3.84 4.19 -7.64
C THR A 151 -4.93 5.01 -8.31
N TYR A 152 -6.03 5.22 -7.62
CA TYR A 152 -7.19 5.96 -8.11
C TYR A 152 -7.45 7.12 -7.15
N GLN A 153 -7.46 8.35 -7.69
CA GLN A 153 -7.99 9.49 -6.97
C GLN A 153 -9.49 9.55 -7.24
N ILE A 154 -10.27 9.31 -6.19
CA ILE A 154 -11.73 9.30 -6.24
C ILE A 154 -12.25 10.68 -5.79
N LYS A 155 -13.37 11.10 -6.35
CA LYS A 155 -14.07 12.32 -5.92
C LYS A 155 -14.37 12.26 -4.41
N ALA A 156 -14.32 13.42 -3.75
CA ALA A 156 -14.56 13.50 -2.32
C ALA A 156 -15.91 12.87 -1.92
N GLY A 157 -15.88 12.01 -0.90
CA GLY A 157 -17.06 11.29 -0.40
C GLY A 157 -17.53 10.11 -1.27
N GLN A 158 -16.91 9.84 -2.42
CA GLN A 158 -17.36 8.81 -3.37
C GLN A 158 -16.62 7.46 -3.24
N VAL A 159 -15.70 7.30 -2.29
CA VAL A 159 -15.01 6.02 -2.07
C VAL A 159 -15.98 4.86 -1.79
N PRO A 160 -17.04 5.00 -0.96
CA PRO A 160 -18.02 3.92 -0.77
C PRO A 160 -18.77 3.57 -2.06
N LYS A 161 -19.16 4.58 -2.86
CA LYS A 161 -19.78 4.33 -4.17
C LYS A 161 -18.82 3.61 -5.12
N TRP A 162 -17.54 3.98 -5.11
CA TRP A 162 -16.52 3.27 -5.88
C TRP A 162 -16.42 1.80 -5.45
N GLU A 163 -16.44 1.55 -4.14
CA GLU A 163 -16.44 0.19 -3.60
C GLU A 163 -17.62 -0.62 -4.12
N ASP A 164 -18.85 -0.11 -3.96
CA ASP A 164 -20.08 -0.79 -4.40
C ASP A 164 -20.05 -1.14 -5.90
N LEU A 165 -19.60 -0.20 -6.73
CA LEU A 165 -19.50 -0.41 -8.17
C LEU A 165 -18.50 -1.52 -8.52
N ILE A 166 -17.30 -1.47 -7.92
CA ILE A 166 -16.23 -2.41 -8.26
C ILE A 166 -16.49 -3.79 -7.64
N SER A 167 -17.08 -3.88 -6.45
CA SER A 167 -17.42 -5.16 -5.81
C SER A 167 -18.45 -5.94 -6.64
N ASN A 168 -19.37 -5.26 -7.34
CA ASN A 168 -20.34 -5.91 -8.22
C ASN A 168 -19.69 -6.58 -9.45
N GLY A 169 -18.54 -6.09 -9.90
CA GLY A 169 -17.78 -6.66 -11.02
C GLY A 169 -16.66 -7.60 -10.60
N ILE A 170 -16.25 -7.63 -9.33
CA ILE A 170 -15.01 -8.28 -8.93
C ILE A 170 -15.03 -9.80 -9.10
N GLU A 171 -16.18 -10.46 -8.89
CA GLU A 171 -16.31 -11.90 -9.06
C GLU A 171 -16.11 -12.33 -10.53
N ALA A 172 -16.52 -11.50 -11.49
CA ALA A 172 -16.20 -11.71 -12.90
C ALA A 172 -14.69 -11.51 -13.15
N ARG A 173 -14.09 -10.47 -12.57
CA ARG A 173 -12.64 -10.21 -12.68
C ARG A 173 -11.78 -11.36 -12.16
N LYS A 174 -12.16 -11.96 -11.03
CA LYS A 174 -11.41 -13.04 -10.36
C LYS A 174 -11.21 -14.29 -11.23
N GLN A 175 -12.07 -14.51 -12.24
CA GLN A 175 -11.90 -15.60 -13.22
C GLN A 175 -10.64 -15.44 -14.08
N TYR A 176 -10.15 -14.20 -14.23
CA TYR A 176 -8.98 -13.88 -15.07
C TYR A 176 -7.75 -13.53 -14.24
N SER A 177 -7.95 -12.85 -13.11
CA SER A 177 -6.90 -12.54 -12.13
C SER A 177 -7.54 -12.06 -10.83
N SER A 178 -6.98 -12.48 -9.70
CA SER A 178 -7.43 -12.04 -8.38
C SER A 178 -6.56 -10.89 -7.85
N PRO A 179 -7.14 -9.88 -7.18
CA PRO A 179 -6.34 -8.86 -6.51
C PRO A 179 -5.59 -9.49 -5.34
N SER A 180 -4.34 -9.09 -5.15
CA SER A 180 -3.54 -9.45 -3.98
C SER A 180 -3.89 -8.56 -2.79
N GLY A 181 -4.45 -7.36 -3.01
CA GLY A 181 -4.96 -6.49 -1.96
C GLY A 181 -5.62 -5.24 -2.51
N LEU A 182 -6.63 -4.72 -1.81
CA LEU A 182 -7.38 -3.53 -2.16
C LEU A 182 -7.56 -2.66 -0.92
N PHE A 183 -7.24 -1.39 -1.07
CA PHE A 183 -7.10 -0.46 0.03
C PHE A 183 -7.71 0.90 -0.29
N TYR A 184 -8.06 1.64 0.75
CA TYR A 184 -8.41 3.06 0.68
C TYR A 184 -7.62 3.86 1.72
N SER A 185 -7.47 5.15 1.46
CA SER A 185 -6.68 6.03 2.33
C SER A 185 -7.39 6.44 3.61
N GLU A 186 -6.64 6.33 4.70
CA GLU A 186 -7.01 6.78 6.04
C GLU A 186 -6.27 8.09 6.39
N ILE A 187 -4.97 8.18 6.08
CA ILE A 187 -4.14 9.37 6.33
C ILE A 187 -3.22 9.63 5.14
N GLY A 188 -3.00 10.90 4.80
CA GLY A 188 -2.18 11.34 3.69
C GLY A 188 -3.05 11.85 2.55
N LYS A 189 -2.82 11.36 1.33
CA LYS A 189 -3.63 11.72 0.16
C LYS A 189 -5.05 11.13 0.29
N LEU A 190 -6.03 11.93 0.68
CA LEU A 190 -7.40 11.46 0.93
C LEU A 190 -8.12 11.07 -0.38
N ASN A 191 -9.23 10.33 -0.22
CA ASN A 191 -10.04 9.78 -1.31
C ASN A 191 -9.22 8.97 -2.32
N THR A 192 -8.17 8.29 -1.85
CA THR A 192 -7.30 7.48 -2.69
C THR A 192 -7.64 6.02 -2.49
N VAL A 193 -7.84 5.30 -3.59
CA VAL A 193 -7.95 3.84 -3.62
C VAL A 193 -6.68 3.27 -4.23
N VAL A 194 -6.18 2.19 -3.64
CA VAL A 194 -5.00 1.46 -4.11
C VAL A 194 -5.37 0.00 -4.33
N SER A 195 -4.98 -0.56 -5.46
CA SER A 195 -5.13 -1.99 -5.75
C SER A 195 -3.79 -2.59 -6.14
N LEU A 196 -3.48 -3.76 -5.58
CA LEU A 196 -2.27 -4.52 -5.84
C LEU A 196 -2.66 -5.86 -6.49
N TRP A 197 -1.96 -6.21 -7.57
CA TRP A 197 -2.19 -7.42 -8.35
C TRP A 197 -0.87 -8.12 -8.63
N SER A 198 -0.89 -9.45 -8.73
CA SER A 198 0.26 -10.26 -9.10
C SER A 198 -0.05 -11.07 -10.35
N TYR A 199 0.94 -11.22 -11.23
CA TYR A 199 0.87 -12.00 -12.46
C TYR A 199 2.18 -12.79 -12.63
N ASP A 200 2.14 -13.86 -13.42
CA ASP A 200 3.32 -14.68 -13.65
C ASP A 200 4.37 -13.97 -14.52
N ASN A 201 3.94 -13.11 -15.45
CA ASN A 201 4.80 -12.25 -16.27
C ASN A 201 3.97 -11.12 -16.94
N PHE A 202 4.63 -10.28 -17.75
CA PHE A 202 3.99 -9.17 -18.47
C PHE A 202 2.93 -9.60 -19.49
N GLU A 203 3.13 -10.73 -20.17
CA GLU A 203 2.18 -11.24 -21.15
C GLU A 203 0.91 -11.75 -20.46
N ASP A 204 1.04 -12.53 -19.39
CA ASP A 204 -0.09 -12.99 -18.58
C ASP A 204 -0.88 -11.82 -17.98
N ARG A 205 -0.18 -10.78 -17.49
CA ARG A 205 -0.82 -9.52 -17.08
C ARG A 205 -1.66 -8.92 -18.20
N THR A 206 -1.12 -8.87 -19.41
CA THR A 206 -1.79 -8.27 -20.56
C THR A 206 -3.00 -9.12 -21.00
N LYS A 207 -2.83 -10.44 -21.07
CA LYS A 207 -3.90 -11.40 -21.38
C LYS A 207 -5.03 -11.34 -20.37
N ALA A 208 -4.73 -11.40 -19.08
CA ALA A 208 -5.73 -11.35 -18.01
C ALA A 208 -6.52 -10.04 -18.03
N ARG A 209 -5.86 -8.90 -18.24
CA ARG A 209 -6.54 -7.60 -18.34
C ARG A 209 -7.43 -7.50 -19.56
N ARG A 210 -6.96 -7.98 -20.72
CA ARG A 210 -7.74 -7.98 -21.97
C ARG A 210 -8.99 -8.84 -21.81
N ALA A 211 -8.83 -10.05 -21.28
CA ALA A 211 -9.94 -10.98 -21.05
C ALA A 211 -10.95 -10.41 -20.05
N ALA A 212 -10.49 -9.84 -18.92
CA ALA A 212 -11.37 -9.21 -17.96
C ALA A 212 -12.14 -8.02 -18.55
N LEU A 213 -11.51 -7.18 -19.37
CA LEU A 213 -12.20 -6.06 -20.02
C LEU A 213 -13.19 -6.49 -21.11
N ALA A 214 -13.09 -7.73 -21.61
CA ALA A 214 -14.09 -8.30 -22.51
C ALA A 214 -15.32 -8.84 -21.76
N ASP A 215 -15.23 -9.07 -20.44
CA ASP A 215 -16.38 -9.47 -19.62
C ASP A 215 -17.30 -8.25 -19.37
N PRO A 216 -18.60 -8.30 -19.75
CA PRO A 216 -19.53 -7.18 -19.57
C PRO A 216 -19.74 -6.77 -18.10
N LYS A 217 -19.66 -7.71 -17.15
CA LYS A 217 -19.85 -7.40 -15.72
C LYS A 217 -18.68 -6.59 -15.19
N TRP A 218 -17.45 -6.99 -15.52
CA TRP A 218 -16.27 -6.25 -15.10
C TRP A 218 -16.12 -4.92 -15.85
N SER A 219 -16.25 -4.93 -17.17
CA SER A 219 -16.13 -3.71 -17.97
C SER A 219 -17.20 -2.68 -17.61
N GLY A 220 -18.45 -3.10 -17.37
CA GLY A 220 -19.52 -2.22 -16.90
C GLY A 220 -19.21 -1.58 -15.54
N ALA A 221 -18.77 -2.38 -14.55
CA ALA A 221 -18.35 -1.87 -13.24
C ALA A 221 -17.22 -0.83 -13.34
N VAL A 222 -16.20 -1.11 -14.16
CA VAL A 222 -15.08 -0.19 -14.40
C VAL A 222 -15.56 1.09 -15.08
N GLN A 223 -16.40 1.00 -16.11
CA GLN A 223 -16.93 2.17 -16.83
C GLN A 223 -17.74 3.07 -15.89
N SER A 224 -18.64 2.51 -15.08
CA SER A 224 -19.41 3.29 -14.09
C SER A 224 -18.51 3.97 -13.06
N SER A 225 -17.38 3.37 -12.70
CA SER A 225 -16.43 3.97 -11.75
C SER A 225 -15.71 5.22 -12.32
N TYR A 226 -15.65 5.40 -13.65
CA TYR A 226 -14.95 6.53 -14.26
C TYR A 226 -15.61 7.87 -13.93
N GLU A 227 -16.93 7.93 -13.81
CA GLU A 227 -17.65 9.16 -13.49
C GLU A 227 -17.26 9.76 -12.13
N ILE A 228 -16.76 8.93 -11.22
CA ILE A 228 -16.36 9.31 -9.86
C ILE A 228 -14.85 9.25 -9.65
N THR A 229 -14.07 8.96 -10.69
CA THR A 229 -12.61 8.90 -10.63
C THR A 229 -12.00 10.11 -11.32
N GLU A 230 -11.18 10.87 -10.59
CA GLU A 230 -10.54 12.10 -11.08
C GLU A 230 -9.19 11.82 -11.73
N LYS A 231 -8.42 10.88 -11.17
CA LYS A 231 -7.09 10.51 -11.66
C LYS A 231 -6.86 9.03 -11.48
N GLN A 232 -6.13 8.43 -12.42
CA GLN A 232 -5.67 7.05 -12.30
C GLN A 232 -4.19 6.98 -12.65
N GLU A 233 -3.45 6.17 -11.91
CA GLU A 233 -2.05 5.86 -12.16
C GLU A 233 -1.84 4.35 -12.05
N ASN A 234 -0.89 3.84 -12.83
CA ASN A 234 -0.52 2.44 -12.84
C ASN A 234 1.00 2.31 -12.84
N LYS A 235 1.52 1.43 -11.98
CA LYS A 235 2.93 1.02 -11.99
C LYS A 235 3.02 -0.48 -12.18
N THR A 236 3.94 -0.90 -13.03
CA THR A 236 4.37 -2.30 -13.06
C THR A 236 5.62 -2.44 -12.22
N LEU A 237 5.65 -3.46 -11.37
CA LEU A 237 6.56 -3.60 -10.26
C LEU A 237 7.25 -4.97 -10.30
N ILE A 238 8.53 -5.01 -9.96
CA ILE A 238 9.32 -6.23 -9.79
C ILE A 238 9.70 -6.38 -8.31
N PRO A 239 9.46 -7.55 -7.68
CA PRO A 239 9.81 -7.75 -6.27
C PRO A 239 11.31 -7.64 -6.02
N VAL A 240 11.68 -6.97 -4.93
CA VAL A 240 13.02 -7.04 -4.37
C VAL A 240 13.03 -8.19 -3.36
N ILE A 241 13.87 -9.19 -3.63
CA ILE A 241 14.00 -10.36 -2.75
C ILE A 241 15.06 -10.08 -1.69
N PHE A 242 14.70 -10.28 -0.43
CA PHE A 242 15.62 -10.19 0.70
C PHE A 242 16.12 -11.60 1.03
N PRO A 243 17.43 -11.79 1.23
CA PRO A 243 17.95 -13.07 1.67
C PRO A 243 17.36 -13.41 3.04
N THR A 244 16.83 -14.63 3.18
CA THR A 244 16.56 -15.25 4.48
C THR A 244 17.90 -15.41 5.19
N LYS A 245 18.06 -14.76 6.35
CA LYS A 245 19.20 -14.98 7.24
C LYS A 245 18.95 -16.19 8.12
#